data_AF-A0AA96N234-F1
#
_entry.id   AF-A0AA96N234-F1
#
_cell.length_a   1.000
_cell.length_b   1.000
_cell.length_c   1.000
_cell.angle_alpha   90.00
_cell.angle_beta   90.00
_cell.angle_gamma   90.00
#
_symmetry.space_group_name_H-M   'P 1'
#
loop_
_entity.id
_entity.type
_entity.pdbx_description
1 polymer ?
#
loop_
_entity_poly.entity_id
_entity_poly.type
_entity_poly.pdbx_seq_one_letter_code
_entity_poly.pdbx_strand_id
1 'polypeptide(L)'
;MSYQISSKLVSTEDDTSAIRVEAWDNQGNLIAHASLIIVGLMHGYIGEVFAQPHYQDKGVGEELKEFLAKIAVQTGTYIIDNPFSPK
;
A
#
# COMPACT_ATOMS: atom_id res chain seq x y z
N MET A 1 -4.22 -0.26 -20.69
CA MET A 1 -4.88 0.81 -19.92
C MET A 1 -3.80 1.45 -19.07
N SER A 2 -3.63 2.77 -19.17
CA SER A 2 -2.60 3.49 -18.40
C SER A 2 -3.25 4.09 -17.15
N TYR A 3 -2.59 3.94 -15.99
CA TYR A 3 -2.92 4.59 -14.73
C TYR A 3 -1.62 5.07 -14.08
N GLN A 4 -1.74 5.92 -13.07
CA GLN A 4 -0.60 6.46 -12.32
C GLN A 4 -0.65 5.97 -10.87
N ILE A 5 0.50 5.55 -10.35
CA ILE A 5 0.67 5.18 -8.94
C ILE A 5 1.35 6.35 -8.22
N SER A 6 0.82 6.75 -7.07
CA SER A 6 1.41 7.76 -6.20
C SER A 6 1.39 7.31 -4.73
N SER A 7 2.32 7.81 -3.93
CA SER A 7 2.42 7.50 -2.51
C SER A 7 2.39 8.76 -1.65
N LYS A 8 1.79 8.66 -0.46
CA LYS A 8 1.73 9.75 0.51
C LYS A 8 1.88 9.21 1.94
N LEU A 9 2.67 9.90 2.76
CA LEU A 9 2.67 9.70 4.22
C LEU A 9 1.37 10.27 4.80
N VAL A 10 0.58 9.43 5.45
CA VAL A 10 -0.78 9.76 5.90
C VAL A 10 -0.84 10.07 7.38
N SER A 11 -0.07 9.36 8.21
CA SER A 11 0.02 9.64 9.63
C SER A 11 1.38 9.23 10.19
N THR A 12 1.77 9.93 11.25
CA THR A 12 2.86 9.58 12.16
C THR A 12 2.35 9.87 13.56
N GLU A 13 1.95 8.84 14.30
CA GLU A 13 1.52 8.95 15.69
C GLU A 13 2.32 7.96 16.53
N ASP A 14 2.89 8.46 17.63
CA ASP A 14 3.80 7.71 18.49
C ASP A 14 4.93 7.02 17.67
N ASP A 15 4.98 5.69 17.74
CA ASP A 15 5.90 4.81 17.02
C ASP A 15 5.28 4.22 15.74
N THR A 16 4.16 4.76 15.27
CA THR A 16 3.43 4.25 14.10
C THR A 16 3.43 5.24 12.95
N SER A 17 3.87 4.79 11.78
CA SER A 17 3.79 5.55 10.52
C SER A 17 2.94 4.82 9.50
N ALA A 18 2.10 5.54 8.77
CA ALA A 18 1.29 4.97 7.71
C ALA A 18 1.62 5.61 6.35
N ILE A 19 2.06 4.79 5.41
CA ILE A 19 2.28 5.19 4.02
C ILE A 19 1.11 4.63 3.21
N ARG A 20 0.39 5.50 2.50
CA ARG A 20 -0.66 5.08 1.57
C ARG A 20 -0.15 5.19 0.15
N VAL A 21 -0.47 4.20 -0.66
CA VAL A 21 -0.25 4.21 -2.10
C VAL A 21 -1.60 4.10 -2.80
N GLU A 22 -1.80 4.93 -3.80
CA GLU A 22 -3.05 5.05 -4.54
C GLU A 22 -2.75 4.96 -6.04
N ALA A 23 -3.61 4.25 -6.77
CA ALA A 23 -3.61 4.21 -8.21
C ALA A 23 -4.79 5.03 -8.75
N TRP A 24 -4.50 5.88 -9.73
CA TRP A 24 -5.47 6.79 -10.33
C TRP A 24 -5.52 6.57 -11.84
N ASP A 25 -6.73 6.47 -12.40
CA ASP A 25 -6.88 6.40 -13.86
C ASP A 25 -6.64 7.78 -14.52
N ASN A 26 -6.60 7.81 -15.84
CA ASN A 26 -6.39 9.03 -16.63
C ASN A 26 -7.52 10.06 -16.50
N GLN A 27 -8.66 9.68 -15.92
CA GLN A 27 -9.79 10.58 -15.65
C GLN A 27 -9.70 11.18 -14.24
N GLY A 28 -8.71 10.79 -13.44
CA GLY A 28 -8.54 11.23 -12.06
C GLY A 28 -9.40 10.46 -11.07
N ASN A 29 -9.90 9.27 -11.42
CA ASN A 29 -10.63 8.42 -10.49
C ASN A 29 -9.66 7.53 -9.70
N LEU A 30 -9.89 7.40 -8.38
CA LEU A 30 -9.19 6.44 -7.55
C LEU A 30 -9.63 5.02 -7.92
N ILE A 31 -8.72 4.21 -8.46
CA ILE A 31 -9.02 2.85 -8.92
C ILE A 31 -8.52 1.76 -7.97
N ALA A 32 -7.48 2.05 -7.18
CA ALA A 32 -6.99 1.15 -6.14
C ALA A 32 -6.25 1.92 -5.05
N HIS A 33 -6.20 1.36 -3.84
CA HIS A 33 -5.35 1.85 -2.77
C HIS A 33 -4.83 0.72 -1.88
N ALA A 34 -3.68 0.95 -1.27
CA ALA A 34 -3.06 0.07 -0.29
C ALA A 34 -2.33 0.92 0.76
N SER A 35 -2.02 0.35 1.91
CA SER A 35 -1.19 1.01 2.92
C SER A 35 -0.09 0.10 3.44
N LEU A 36 1.06 0.70 3.77
CA LEU A 36 2.08 0.11 4.62
C LEU A 36 1.98 0.81 5.97
N ILE A 37 1.69 0.03 7.00
CA ILE A 37 1.75 0.49 8.39
C ILE A 37 3.07 0.04 8.95
N ILE A 38 3.84 0.96 9.50
CA ILE A 38 5.14 0.74 10.12
C ILE A 38 4.93 0.95 11.62
N VAL A 39 5.30 -0.03 12.43
CA VAL A 39 5.18 0.00 13.89
C VAL A 39 6.57 -0.20 14.50
N GLY A 40 6.95 0.72 15.39
CA GLY A 40 8.31 0.79 15.92
C GLY A 40 9.32 1.16 14.84
N LEU A 41 10.57 0.77 15.06
CA LEU A 41 11.68 1.20 14.21
C LEU A 41 11.81 0.42 12.89
N MET A 42 11.29 -0.81 12.81
CA MET A 42 11.61 -1.69 11.66
C MET A 42 10.50 -2.65 11.24
N HIS A 43 9.38 -2.77 11.96
CA HIS A 43 8.34 -3.74 11.56
C HIS A 43 7.26 -3.03 10.77
N GLY A 44 6.76 -3.64 9.71
CA GLY A 44 5.59 -3.12 9.02
C GLY A 44 4.72 -4.23 8.46
N TYR A 45 3.48 -3.90 8.15
CA TYR A 45 2.56 -4.80 7.48
C TYR A 45 1.83 -4.05 6.38
N ILE A 46 1.57 -4.74 5.28
CA ILE A 46 0.70 -4.21 4.23
C ILE A 46 -0.74 -4.41 4.71
N GLY A 47 -1.47 -3.30 4.83
CA GLY A 47 -2.89 -3.28 5.17
C GLY A 47 -3.76 -3.80 4.02
N GLU A 48 -5.07 -3.61 4.15
CA GLU A 48 -6.01 -4.04 3.10
C GLU A 48 -5.70 -3.35 1.77
N VAL A 49 -5.61 -4.17 0.73
CA VAL A 49 -5.47 -3.74 -0.65
C VAL A 49 -6.86 -3.74 -1.27
N PHE A 50 -7.33 -2.57 -1.63
CA PHE A 50 -8.60 -2.43 -2.33
C PHE A 50 -8.34 -2.04 -3.78
N ALA A 51 -9.01 -2.73 -4.70
CA ALA A 51 -9.09 -2.35 -6.10
C ALA A 51 -10.55 -2.38 -6.54
N GLN A 52 -10.96 -1.39 -7.33
CA GLN A 52 -12.30 -1.38 -7.92
C GLN A 52 -12.53 -2.67 -8.74
N PRO A 53 -13.74 -3.27 -8.75
CA PRO A 53 -14.00 -4.56 -9.39
C PRO A 53 -13.49 -4.66 -10.84
N HIS A 54 -13.69 -3.61 -11.64
CA HIS A 54 -13.25 -3.53 -13.04
C HIS A 54 -11.71 -3.49 -13.23
N TYR A 55 -10.95 -3.40 -12.14
CA TYR A 55 -9.50 -3.34 -12.11
C TYR A 55 -8.88 -4.48 -11.29
N GLN A 56 -9.67 -5.31 -10.60
CA GLN A 56 -9.16 -6.42 -9.79
C GLN A 56 -8.38 -7.43 -10.61
N ASP A 57 -8.91 -7.84 -11.77
CA ASP A 57 -8.23 -8.80 -12.66
C ASP A 57 -7.05 -8.20 -13.44
N LYS A 58 -6.75 -6.91 -13.23
CA LYS A 58 -5.70 -6.18 -13.97
C LYS A 58 -4.38 -6.10 -13.21
N GLY A 59 -4.26 -6.75 -12.06
CA GLY A 59 -3.01 -6.82 -11.30
C GLY A 59 -2.63 -5.53 -10.55
N VAL A 60 -3.46 -4.48 -10.61
CA VAL A 60 -3.16 -3.20 -9.94
C VAL A 60 -2.94 -3.36 -8.43
N GLY A 61 -3.67 -4.28 -7.79
CA GLY A 61 -3.49 -4.58 -6.37
C GLY A 61 -2.12 -5.18 -6.06
N GLU A 62 -1.61 -6.07 -6.92
CA GLU A 62 -0.27 -6.63 -6.77
C GLU A 62 0.82 -5.59 -7.05
N GLU A 63 0.62 -4.73 -8.05
CA GLU A 63 1.56 -3.62 -8.30
C GLU A 63 1.65 -2.65 -7.10
N LEU A 64 0.53 -2.37 -6.43
CA LEU A 64 0.53 -1.57 -5.20
C LEU A 64 1.30 -2.27 -4.07
N LYS A 65 1.15 -3.59 -3.91
CA LYS A 65 1.92 -4.38 -2.93
C LYS A 65 3.40 -4.37 -3.23
N GLU A 66 3.80 -4.57 -4.48
CA GLU A 66 5.19 -4.50 -4.90
C GLU A 66 5.79 -3.10 -4.69
N PHE A 67 5.01 -2.05 -4.95
CA PHE A 67 5.42 -0.68 -4.69
C PHE A 67 5.66 -0.44 -3.19
N LEU A 68 4.73 -0.88 -2.33
CA LEU A 68 4.89 -0.81 -0.88
C LEU A 68 6.07 -1.64 -0.37
N ALA A 69 6.32 -2.81 -0.95
CA ALA A 69 7.48 -3.64 -0.62
C ALA A 69 8.80 -2.91 -0.95
N LYS A 70 8.86 -2.21 -2.08
CA LYS A 70 10.02 -1.37 -2.44
C LYS A 70 10.22 -0.24 -1.44
N ILE A 71 9.15 0.43 -1.01
CA ILE A 71 9.24 1.46 0.04
C ILE A 71 9.78 0.85 1.33
N ALA A 72 9.23 -0.28 1.78
CA ALA A 72 9.64 -0.94 3.01
C ALA A 72 11.14 -1.29 2.98
N VAL A 73 11.65 -1.83 1.86
CA VAL A 73 13.09 -2.09 1.69
C VAL A 73 13.91 -0.80 1.77
N GLN A 74 13.45 0.28 1.14
CA GLN A 74 14.14 1.57 1.17
C GLN A 74 14.15 2.23 2.56
N THR A 75 13.12 1.98 3.37
CA THR A 75 12.99 2.52 4.74
C THR A 75 13.59 1.60 5.81
N GLY A 76 14.19 0.47 5.43
CA GLY A 76 14.70 -0.52 6.38
C GLY A 76 13.60 -1.24 7.17
N THR A 77 12.38 -1.28 6.63
CA THR A 77 11.21 -1.91 7.23
C THR A 77 11.07 -3.36 6.76
N TYR A 78 10.99 -4.28 7.70
CA TYR A 78 10.67 -5.69 7.46
C TYR A 78 9.15 -5.86 7.44
N ILE A 79 8.63 -6.30 6.30
CA ILE A 79 7.21 -6.62 6.18
C ILE A 79 6.95 -7.97 6.86
N ILE A 80 6.07 -7.96 7.84
CA ILE A 80 5.51 -9.16 8.47
C ILE A 80 4.13 -9.44 7.86
N ASP A 81 3.79 -10.73 7.72
CA ASP A 81 2.44 -11.13 7.35
C ASP A 81 1.46 -10.50 8.32
N ASN A 82 0.43 -9.83 7.79
CA ASN A 82 -0.53 -9.10 8.60
C ASN A 82 -1.19 -10.06 9.62
N PRO A 83 -0.89 -9.94 10.93
CA PRO A 83 -1.38 -10.89 11.92
C PRO A 83 -2.90 -10.76 12.14
N PHE A 84 -3.53 -9.73 11.56
CA PHE A 84 -4.96 -9.45 11.66
C PHE A 84 -5.76 -9.87 10.42
N SER A 85 -5.12 -10.47 9.39
CA SER A 85 -5.86 -11.05 8.28
C SER A 85 -6.54 -12.35 8.73
N PRO A 86 -7.87 -12.50 8.59
CA PRO A 86 -8.54 -13.75 8.91
C PRO A 86 -8.01 -14.86 8.00
N LYS A 87 -7.71 -16.02 8.59
CA LYS A 87 -7.33 -17.24 7.88
C LYS A 87 -8.48 -17.82 7.08
#